data_AF-A0A7S1AHF1-F1
#
_entry.id   AF-A0A7S1AHF1-F1
#
_cell.length_a   1.000
_cell.length_b   1.000
_cell.length_c   1.000
_cell.angle_alpha   90.00
_cell.angle_beta   90.00
_cell.angle_gamma   90.00
#
_symmetry.space_group_name_H-M   'P 1'
#
loop_
_entity.id
_entity.type
_entity.pdbx_description
1 polymer ?
#
loop_
_entity_poly.entity_id
_entity_poly.type
_entity_poly.pdbx_seq_one_letter_code
_entity_poly.pdbx_strand_id
1 'polypeptide(L)'
;MAARTHAQHSRGPQPTSTNSGGRSMKDVEAKASADPYLSPDRQRARREAAGLGNGDTRMFIESCEFVSLGCFCAVAHALQALGLKTCTYPFDWNRSPVEGVIQCLQNDFRGFTNCSFSRDEGPKGMLHGGTSWGGSFWHHDVKSSKVQADFARRIERFLGKKDTAPTKPRLFVRAVNSTQEIGASLRLRDALRRAWPKAQIYLLILVDLQRTTGLLRLSAPSTEDVLFARVTDSLFANQARHWTIEKHSVAYTEAIVQAVQVWARGPRALPRVREVRDLQTLASQLDAFDGGNTNDQLFMPRRVAQTSIPPSYLPRPSTPRDPGPGTAKAASAARPTSPVATKPTTSPYAVKPSTSPPAKPLTSQSAKPPTPPSDRRQASQARPDKVSTSTGSFVAKPAQTASSGSFVAKPPKQANPASSVSKPTRSASPSSLATPAVAPHTGGSFVAKPAAQTGGSFVAKPMGVAQTNGSFVAKPSVSWRGGFYRRTP
;
A
#
# COMPACT_ATOMS: atom_id res chain seq x y z
N MET A 1 -44.31 -37.21 45.74
CA MET A 1 -43.98 -38.19 44.68
C MET A 1 -44.50 -37.67 43.35
N ALA A 2 -43.63 -37.20 42.46
CA ALA A 2 -44.00 -36.85 41.10
C ALA A 2 -42.78 -37.14 40.20
N ALA A 3 -42.89 -38.19 39.40
CA ALA A 3 -41.86 -38.65 38.49
C ALA A 3 -41.81 -37.76 37.24
N ARG A 4 -40.63 -37.21 36.92
CA ARG A 4 -40.34 -36.58 35.63
C ARG A 4 -39.60 -37.57 34.74
N THR A 5 -40.23 -37.94 33.63
CA THR A 5 -39.66 -38.75 32.56
C THR A 5 -38.77 -37.89 31.66
N HIS A 6 -37.53 -38.33 31.47
CA HIS A 6 -36.58 -37.76 30.50
C HIS A 6 -36.81 -38.41 29.13
N ALA A 7 -37.23 -37.61 28.15
CA ALA A 7 -37.24 -38.03 26.74
C ALA A 7 -35.85 -37.79 26.12
N GLN A 8 -35.19 -38.86 25.70
CA GLN A 8 -34.01 -38.82 24.83
C GLN A 8 -34.46 -38.54 23.39
N HIS A 9 -33.92 -37.49 22.77
CA HIS A 9 -34.08 -37.24 21.33
C HIS A 9 -32.87 -37.79 20.57
N SER A 10 -33.11 -38.88 19.85
CA SER A 10 -32.22 -39.48 18.87
C SER A 10 -32.00 -38.52 17.72
N ARG A 11 -30.75 -38.09 17.49
CA ARG A 11 -30.37 -37.30 16.30
C ARG A 11 -30.29 -38.22 15.09
N GLY A 12 -31.15 -37.98 14.11
CA GLY A 12 -31.11 -38.64 12.81
C GLY A 12 -29.88 -38.27 11.97
N PRO A 13 -29.54 -39.09 10.96
CA PRO A 13 -28.35 -38.92 10.12
C PRO A 13 -28.41 -37.61 9.33
N GLN A 14 -27.32 -36.84 9.37
CA GLN A 14 -27.18 -35.62 8.58
C GLN A 14 -27.10 -35.94 7.08
N PRO A 15 -27.79 -35.16 6.22
CA PRO A 15 -27.73 -35.33 4.79
C PRO A 15 -26.32 -35.05 4.27
N THR A 16 -25.79 -36.00 3.50
CA THR A 16 -24.52 -35.89 2.78
C THR A 16 -24.56 -34.70 1.83
N SER A 17 -23.69 -33.72 2.12
CA SER A 17 -23.41 -32.52 1.32
C SER A 17 -23.25 -32.87 -0.16
N THR A 18 -24.23 -32.48 -0.97
CA THR A 18 -24.18 -32.52 -2.43
C THR A 18 -23.01 -31.69 -2.95
N ASN A 19 -22.22 -32.31 -3.80
CA ASN A 19 -21.03 -31.81 -4.50
C ASN A 19 -21.28 -30.40 -5.08
N SER A 20 -20.89 -29.35 -4.35
CA SER A 20 -20.94 -27.97 -4.82
C SER A 20 -19.86 -27.82 -5.88
N GLY A 21 -20.26 -27.95 -7.15
CA GLY A 21 -19.39 -27.78 -8.31
C GLY A 21 -18.47 -26.59 -8.10
N GLY A 22 -17.17 -26.87 -7.99
CA GLY A 22 -16.18 -25.89 -7.58
C GLY A 22 -16.28 -24.65 -8.45
N ARG A 23 -16.80 -23.56 -7.89
CA ARG A 23 -16.63 -22.24 -8.49
C ARG A 23 -15.13 -22.02 -8.53
N SER A 24 -14.54 -22.33 -9.68
CA SER A 24 -13.17 -21.93 -10.01
C SER A 24 -13.09 -20.45 -9.68
N MET A 25 -12.38 -20.13 -8.61
CA MET A 25 -12.12 -18.76 -8.19
C MET A 25 -11.26 -18.17 -9.30
N LYS A 26 -11.93 -17.68 -10.35
CA LYS A 26 -11.28 -17.12 -11.54
C LYS A 26 -10.28 -16.10 -11.03
N ASP A 27 -9.03 -16.35 -11.40
CA ASP A 27 -7.85 -15.59 -11.01
C ASP A 27 -8.16 -14.09 -11.01
N VAL A 28 -8.04 -13.45 -9.83
CA VAL A 28 -8.34 -12.02 -9.66
C VAL A 28 -7.50 -11.17 -10.62
N GLU A 29 -6.30 -11.64 -10.96
CA GLU A 29 -5.41 -10.99 -11.91
C GLU A 29 -5.96 -11.07 -13.34
N ALA A 30 -6.55 -12.20 -13.70
CA ALA A 30 -7.21 -12.35 -15.00
C ALA A 30 -8.43 -11.44 -15.10
N LYS A 31 -9.21 -11.28 -14.02
CA LYS A 31 -10.33 -10.32 -13.98
C LYS A 31 -9.83 -8.87 -14.12
N ALA A 32 -8.80 -8.50 -13.36
CA ALA A 32 -8.20 -7.16 -13.44
C ALA A 32 -7.61 -6.88 -14.85
N SER A 33 -7.07 -7.90 -15.51
CA SER A 33 -6.52 -7.76 -16.88
C SER A 33 -7.61 -7.57 -17.94
N ALA A 34 -8.84 -8.02 -17.68
CA ALA A 34 -9.98 -7.87 -18.56
C ALA A 34 -10.83 -6.61 -18.28
N ASP A 35 -10.52 -5.87 -17.21
CA ASP A 35 -11.27 -4.68 -16.82
C ASP A 35 -10.98 -3.50 -17.79
N PRO A 36 -11.98 -2.97 -18.51
CA PRO A 36 -11.80 -1.80 -19.37
C PRO A 36 -11.24 -0.57 -18.64
N TYR A 37 -11.53 -0.42 -17.34
CA TYR A 37 -10.97 0.64 -16.49
C TYR A 37 -9.44 0.53 -16.40
N LEU A 38 -8.90 -0.67 -16.45
CA LEU A 38 -7.47 -0.96 -16.34
C LEU A 38 -6.78 -1.14 -17.70
N SER A 39 -7.47 -0.86 -18.82
CA SER A 39 -6.89 -0.96 -20.16
C SER A 39 -5.69 -0.01 -20.37
N PRO A 40 -4.69 -0.40 -21.19
CA PRO A 40 -3.50 0.43 -21.44
C PRO A 40 -3.80 1.85 -21.92
N ASP A 41 -4.83 2.04 -22.75
CA ASP A 41 -5.22 3.36 -23.26
C ASP A 41 -5.79 4.25 -22.15
N ARG A 42 -6.62 3.68 -21.25
CA ARG A 42 -7.12 4.39 -20.08
C ARG A 42 -5.99 4.73 -19.11
N GLN A 43 -5.03 3.84 -18.92
CA GLN A 43 -3.84 4.13 -18.09
C GLN A 43 -3.03 5.29 -18.65
N ARG A 44 -2.79 5.31 -19.97
CA ARG A 44 -2.06 6.39 -20.66
C ARG A 44 -2.80 7.72 -20.53
N ALA A 45 -4.10 7.74 -20.80
CA ALA A 45 -4.93 8.94 -20.66
C ALA A 45 -4.92 9.49 -19.23
N ARG A 46 -4.97 8.64 -18.20
CA ARG A 46 -4.85 9.08 -16.80
C ARG A 46 -3.49 9.69 -16.50
N ARG A 47 -2.39 9.07 -16.96
CA ARG A 47 -1.04 9.63 -16.77
C ARG A 47 -0.88 10.98 -17.46
N GLU A 48 -1.38 11.12 -18.68
CA GLU A 48 -1.36 12.39 -19.42
C GLU A 48 -2.15 13.47 -18.70
N ALA A 49 -3.40 13.18 -18.29
CA ALA A 49 -4.25 14.10 -17.53
C ALA A 49 -3.64 14.52 -16.18
N ALA A 50 -2.86 13.63 -15.56
CA ALA A 50 -2.18 13.86 -14.29
C ALA A 50 -0.79 14.55 -14.43
N GLY A 51 -0.34 14.86 -15.65
CA GLY A 51 0.99 15.46 -15.87
C GLY A 51 2.16 14.50 -15.58
N LEU A 52 1.93 13.19 -15.74
CA LEU A 52 2.94 12.14 -15.57
C LEU A 52 3.61 11.72 -16.89
N GLY A 53 3.19 12.29 -18.02
CA GLY A 53 3.65 11.90 -19.36
C GLY A 53 4.88 12.64 -19.89
N ASN A 54 5.40 13.65 -19.17
CA ASN A 54 6.45 14.55 -19.67
C ASN A 54 7.49 14.94 -18.60
N GLY A 55 8.65 15.42 -19.05
CA GLY A 55 9.70 15.99 -18.20
C GLY A 55 10.17 15.09 -17.05
N ASP A 56 10.46 15.73 -15.91
CA ASP A 56 11.04 15.08 -14.73
C ASP A 56 10.14 13.99 -14.14
N THR A 57 8.81 14.15 -14.19
CA THR A 57 7.87 13.16 -13.64
C THR A 57 7.91 11.86 -14.42
N ARG A 58 7.99 11.94 -15.75
CA ARG A 58 8.17 10.75 -16.60
C ARG A 58 9.51 10.07 -16.32
N MET A 59 10.60 10.83 -16.27
CA MET A 59 11.93 10.29 -15.98
C MET A 59 11.97 9.58 -14.62
N PHE A 60 11.37 10.20 -13.60
CA PHE A 60 11.25 9.61 -12.27
C PHE A 60 10.49 8.28 -12.31
N ILE A 61 9.32 8.25 -12.97
CA ILE A 61 8.50 7.04 -13.11
C ILE A 61 9.29 5.91 -13.81
N GLU A 62 9.93 6.21 -14.93
CA GLU A 62 10.69 5.21 -15.70
C GLU A 62 11.90 4.68 -14.92
N SER A 63 12.50 5.51 -14.06
CA SER A 63 13.62 5.13 -13.19
C SER A 63 13.22 4.25 -12.00
N CYS A 64 11.95 4.31 -11.56
CA CYS A 64 11.48 3.64 -10.35
C CYS A 64 10.75 2.32 -10.63
N GLU A 65 10.80 1.42 -9.65
CA GLU A 65 9.86 0.30 -9.53
C GLU A 65 8.78 0.66 -8.51
N PHE A 66 7.50 0.46 -8.86
CA PHE A 66 6.38 0.77 -7.99
C PHE A 66 5.83 -0.52 -7.36
N VAL A 67 5.71 -0.53 -6.03
CA VAL A 67 5.39 -1.73 -5.25
C VAL A 67 4.30 -1.43 -4.23
N SER A 68 3.23 -2.23 -4.22
CA SER A 68 2.26 -2.18 -3.12
C SER A 68 2.76 -2.95 -1.92
N LEU A 69 2.56 -2.40 -0.73
CA LEU A 69 2.74 -3.08 0.55
C LEU A 69 1.41 -3.54 1.18
N GLY A 70 0.34 -3.57 0.38
CA GLY A 70 -0.96 -4.13 0.75
C GLY A 70 -1.74 -3.28 1.75
N CYS A 71 -2.22 -3.93 2.81
CA CYS A 71 -3.35 -3.57 3.67
C CYS A 71 -4.70 -3.61 2.96
N PHE A 72 -4.76 -3.03 1.76
CA PHE A 72 -5.98 -2.97 0.98
C PHE A 72 -5.72 -3.09 -0.52
N CYS A 73 -6.58 -3.82 -1.22
CA CYS A 73 -6.42 -4.10 -2.65
C CYS A 73 -6.45 -2.85 -3.54
N ALA A 74 -7.07 -1.75 -3.08
CA ALA A 74 -7.11 -0.49 -3.83
C ALA A 74 -5.70 0.08 -4.11
N VAL A 75 -4.68 -0.24 -3.31
CA VAL A 75 -3.30 0.21 -3.57
C VAL A 75 -2.77 -0.39 -4.87
N ALA A 76 -2.84 -1.73 -5.01
CA ALA A 76 -2.40 -2.42 -6.22
C ALA A 76 -3.26 -2.00 -7.43
N HIS A 77 -4.56 -1.84 -7.23
CA HIS A 77 -5.48 -1.36 -8.25
C HIS A 77 -5.14 0.07 -8.72
N ALA A 78 -4.79 0.99 -7.82
CA ALA A 78 -4.39 2.35 -8.17
C ALA A 78 -3.08 2.38 -8.97
N LEU A 79 -2.08 1.60 -8.56
CA LEU A 79 -0.84 1.46 -9.33
C LEU A 79 -1.09 0.88 -10.73
N GLN A 80 -2.01 -0.09 -10.85
CA GLN A 80 -2.41 -0.64 -12.14
C GLN A 80 -3.20 0.37 -12.97
N ALA A 81 -4.09 1.16 -12.36
CA ALA A 81 -4.89 2.18 -13.04
C ALA A 81 -4.04 3.30 -13.66
N LEU A 82 -2.86 3.57 -13.09
CA LEU A 82 -1.85 4.46 -13.66
C LEU A 82 -0.85 3.75 -14.58
N GLY A 83 -0.93 2.43 -14.73
CA GLY A 83 0.05 1.61 -15.45
C GLY A 83 1.46 1.68 -14.88
N LEU A 84 1.59 1.95 -13.57
CA LEU A 84 2.86 1.96 -12.84
C LEU A 84 3.22 0.57 -12.30
N LYS A 85 2.20 -0.30 -12.12
CA LYS A 85 2.38 -1.69 -11.70
C LYS A 85 2.86 -2.55 -12.87
N THR A 86 4.16 -2.86 -12.91
CA THR A 86 4.77 -3.72 -13.95
C THR A 86 4.69 -5.21 -13.64
N CYS A 87 4.52 -5.56 -12.36
CA CYS A 87 4.53 -6.93 -11.85
C CYS A 87 3.55 -7.06 -10.67
N THR A 88 3.24 -8.30 -10.28
CA THR A 88 2.56 -8.57 -9.00
C THR A 88 3.58 -8.86 -7.91
N TYR A 89 3.30 -8.37 -6.70
CA TYR A 89 4.10 -8.50 -5.49
C TYR A 89 3.35 -9.24 -4.37
N PRO A 90 4.05 -9.69 -3.32
CA PRO A 90 3.47 -10.55 -2.28
C PRO A 90 2.29 -9.94 -1.52
N PHE A 91 2.23 -8.62 -1.39
CA PHE A 91 1.17 -7.93 -0.65
C PHE A 91 0.04 -7.39 -1.52
N ASP A 92 0.13 -7.57 -2.84
CA ASP A 92 -0.98 -7.24 -3.72
C ASP A 92 -2.21 -8.09 -3.35
N TRP A 93 -3.36 -7.45 -3.23
CA TRP A 93 -4.64 -8.10 -2.96
C TRP A 93 -4.72 -8.81 -1.58
N ASN A 94 -3.88 -8.45 -0.62
CA ASN A 94 -3.89 -9.04 0.72
C ASN A 94 -4.23 -7.98 1.80
N ARG A 95 -4.82 -8.44 2.91
CA ARG A 95 -4.88 -7.63 4.13
C ARG A 95 -3.56 -7.81 4.86
N SER A 96 -2.93 -6.71 5.27
CA SER A 96 -1.66 -6.74 5.99
C SER A 96 -1.54 -5.64 7.04
N PRO A 97 -1.19 -5.98 8.29
CA PRO A 97 -0.78 -4.98 9.27
C PRO A 97 0.66 -4.55 9.03
N VAL A 98 1.03 -3.35 9.45
CA VAL A 98 2.38 -2.78 9.20
C VAL A 98 3.47 -3.63 9.83
N GLU A 99 3.23 -4.12 11.06
CA GLU A 99 4.16 -5.01 11.76
C GLU A 99 4.32 -6.35 11.05
N GLY A 100 3.24 -6.85 10.42
CA GLY A 100 3.29 -8.06 9.60
C GLY A 100 4.19 -7.90 8.37
N VAL A 101 4.14 -6.73 7.71
CA VAL A 101 5.04 -6.42 6.58
C VAL A 101 6.49 -6.35 7.06
N ILE A 102 6.75 -5.67 8.18
CA ILE A 102 8.09 -5.58 8.78
C ILE A 102 8.62 -6.97 9.13
N GLN A 103 7.80 -7.81 9.78
CA GLN A 103 8.14 -9.17 10.14
C GLN A 103 8.46 -10.04 8.92
N CYS A 104 7.70 -9.90 7.82
CA CYS A 104 7.98 -10.60 6.57
C CYS A 104 9.34 -10.20 6.00
N LEU A 105 9.67 -8.90 6.00
CA LEU A 105 10.98 -8.40 5.55
C LEU A 105 12.12 -8.95 6.41
N GLN A 106 11.93 -8.96 7.74
CA GLN A 106 12.96 -9.42 8.70
C GLN A 106 13.20 -10.93 8.66
N ASN A 107 12.20 -11.70 8.25
CA ASN A 107 12.27 -13.17 8.24
C ASN A 107 12.31 -13.75 6.81
N ASP A 108 12.68 -12.96 5.81
CA ASP A 108 12.73 -13.37 4.40
C ASP A 108 11.44 -14.07 3.93
N PHE A 109 10.28 -13.58 4.37
CA PHE A 109 8.95 -14.13 4.07
C PHE A 109 8.76 -15.60 4.48
N ARG A 110 9.52 -16.10 5.46
CA ARG A 110 9.38 -17.46 5.98
C ARG A 110 7.94 -17.70 6.45
N GLY A 111 7.30 -18.73 5.89
CA GLY A 111 5.93 -19.12 6.24
C GLY A 111 4.86 -18.13 5.75
N PHE A 112 5.16 -17.29 4.76
CA PHE A 112 4.21 -16.26 4.27
C PHE A 112 2.82 -16.81 3.93
N THR A 113 2.76 -17.98 3.28
CA THR A 113 1.52 -18.66 2.86
C THR A 113 0.95 -19.61 3.92
N ASN A 114 1.55 -19.68 5.11
CA ASN A 114 1.06 -20.55 6.17
C ASN A 114 -0.13 -19.88 6.86
N CYS A 115 -1.30 -20.53 6.78
CA CYS A 115 -2.55 -20.08 7.40
C CYS A 115 -3.07 -21.14 8.36
N SER A 116 -3.58 -20.73 9.53
CA SER A 116 -4.15 -21.66 10.51
C SER A 116 -5.62 -21.99 10.26
N PHE A 117 -6.35 -21.17 9.49
CA PHE A 117 -7.73 -21.45 9.15
C PHE A 117 -8.10 -21.02 7.72
N SER A 118 -9.23 -21.53 7.24
CA SER A 118 -9.88 -21.07 6.01
C SER A 118 -11.38 -21.00 6.22
N ARG A 119 -12.05 -19.97 5.69
CA ARG A 119 -13.48 -19.72 5.87
C ARG A 119 -14.09 -19.27 4.55
N ASP A 120 -15.17 -19.94 4.13
CA ASP A 120 -15.96 -19.49 2.98
C ASP A 120 -16.81 -18.29 3.40
N GLU A 121 -16.59 -17.14 2.77
CA GLU A 121 -17.30 -15.87 3.00
C GLU A 121 -18.37 -15.63 1.93
N GLY A 122 -18.77 -16.69 1.21
CA GLY A 122 -19.81 -16.68 0.20
C GLY A 122 -19.41 -15.79 -1.00
N PRO A 123 -20.20 -14.75 -1.33
CA PRO A 123 -19.88 -13.86 -2.44
C PRO A 123 -18.52 -13.16 -2.35
N LYS A 124 -17.95 -13.03 -1.13
CA LYS A 124 -16.64 -12.41 -0.91
C LYS A 124 -15.47 -13.33 -1.25
N GLY A 125 -15.70 -14.64 -1.36
CA GLY A 125 -14.69 -15.65 -1.67
C GLY A 125 -14.20 -16.44 -0.46
N MET A 126 -13.08 -17.14 -0.63
CA MET A 126 -12.44 -17.93 0.42
C MET A 126 -11.43 -17.05 1.18
N LEU A 127 -11.62 -16.90 2.48
CA LEU A 127 -10.68 -16.26 3.39
C LEU A 127 -9.69 -17.31 3.89
N HIS A 128 -8.38 -17.04 3.76
CA HIS A 128 -7.32 -17.77 4.46
C HIS A 128 -6.63 -16.82 5.44
N GLY A 129 -6.77 -17.09 6.73
CA GLY A 129 -6.27 -16.25 7.81
C GLY A 129 -5.50 -17.03 8.86
N GLY A 130 -5.14 -16.34 9.94
CA GLY A 130 -4.30 -16.89 11.00
C GLY A 130 -2.86 -17.09 10.55
N THR A 131 -2.36 -16.15 9.76
CA THR A 131 -0.95 -16.14 9.34
C THR A 131 -0.06 -15.71 10.49
N SER A 132 1.18 -16.17 10.52
CA SER A 132 2.15 -15.80 11.56
C SER A 132 2.54 -14.32 11.55
N TRP A 133 2.21 -13.61 10.47
CA TRP A 133 2.45 -12.18 10.27
C TRP A 133 1.17 -11.34 10.43
N GLY A 134 0.04 -11.95 10.84
CA GLY A 134 -1.18 -11.25 11.24
C GLY A 134 -2.06 -10.71 10.11
N GLY A 135 -1.77 -11.04 8.84
CA GLY A 135 -2.64 -10.72 7.71
C GLY A 135 -3.39 -11.91 7.15
N SER A 136 -4.06 -11.69 6.02
CA SER A 136 -4.93 -12.68 5.39
C SER A 136 -5.03 -12.54 3.88
N PHE A 137 -5.41 -13.65 3.25
CA PHE A 137 -5.62 -13.78 1.81
C PHE A 137 -7.12 -13.90 1.52
N TRP A 138 -7.63 -13.03 0.65
CA TRP A 138 -9.06 -12.97 0.27
C TRP A 138 -9.31 -13.36 -1.19
N HIS A 139 -8.26 -13.30 -2.00
CA HIS A 139 -8.33 -13.48 -3.45
C HIS A 139 -7.49 -14.65 -3.97
N HIS A 140 -6.82 -15.37 -3.07
CA HIS A 140 -5.86 -16.41 -3.39
C HIS A 140 -6.14 -17.65 -2.55
N ASP A 141 -6.26 -18.81 -3.19
CA ASP A 141 -6.25 -20.09 -2.50
C ASP A 141 -4.81 -20.50 -2.19
N VAL A 142 -4.30 -20.05 -1.04
CA VAL A 142 -2.91 -20.30 -0.61
C VAL A 142 -2.63 -21.76 -0.22
N LYS A 143 -3.65 -22.64 -0.24
CA LYS A 143 -3.45 -24.08 -0.11
C LYS A 143 -3.12 -24.73 -1.46
N SER A 144 -3.39 -24.05 -2.57
CA SER A 144 -3.01 -24.50 -3.90
C SER A 144 -1.49 -24.41 -4.09
N SER A 145 -0.86 -25.51 -4.52
CA SER A 145 0.58 -25.56 -4.83
C SER A 145 0.98 -24.56 -5.92
N LYS A 146 0.12 -24.34 -6.90
CA LYS A 146 0.32 -23.32 -7.94
C LYS A 146 0.42 -21.92 -7.33
N VAL A 147 -0.54 -21.56 -6.48
CA VAL A 147 -0.58 -20.24 -5.83
C VAL A 147 0.62 -20.04 -4.90
N GLN A 148 1.05 -21.09 -4.19
CA GLN A 148 2.28 -21.03 -3.38
C GLN A 148 3.53 -20.79 -4.22
N ALA A 149 3.66 -21.46 -5.37
CA ALA A 149 4.75 -21.24 -6.32
C ALA A 149 4.72 -19.81 -6.91
N ASP A 150 3.52 -19.29 -7.20
CA ASP A 150 3.34 -17.92 -7.66
C ASP A 150 3.78 -16.91 -6.59
N PHE A 151 3.41 -17.11 -5.32
CA PHE A 151 3.88 -16.27 -4.22
C PHE A 151 5.39 -16.37 -4.02
N ALA A 152 6.00 -17.56 -4.12
CA ALA A 152 7.45 -17.71 -4.04
C ALA A 152 8.16 -16.86 -5.11
N ARG A 153 7.70 -16.91 -6.37
CA ARG A 153 8.20 -16.04 -7.46
C ARG A 153 8.01 -14.55 -7.16
N ARG A 154 6.83 -14.16 -6.66
CA ARG A 154 6.53 -12.75 -6.30
C ARG A 154 7.46 -12.27 -5.18
N ILE A 155 7.76 -13.12 -4.20
CA ILE A 155 8.70 -12.83 -3.10
C ILE A 155 10.13 -12.69 -3.63
N GLU A 156 10.59 -13.59 -4.48
CA GLU A 156 11.93 -13.50 -5.08
C GLU A 156 12.12 -12.20 -5.88
N ARG A 157 11.12 -11.84 -6.70
CA ARG A 157 11.10 -10.55 -7.41
C ARG A 157 11.12 -9.38 -6.44
N PHE A 158 10.24 -9.41 -5.45
CA PHE A 158 10.16 -8.39 -4.42
C PHE A 158 11.50 -8.21 -3.72
N LEU A 159 12.23 -9.28 -3.41
CA LEU A 159 13.57 -9.21 -2.81
C LEU A 159 14.69 -8.83 -3.81
N GLY A 160 14.36 -8.48 -5.06
CA GLY A 160 15.36 -8.12 -6.08
C GLY A 160 16.21 -9.30 -6.55
N LYS A 161 15.76 -10.54 -6.32
CA LYS A 161 16.43 -11.76 -6.78
C LYS A 161 16.05 -12.13 -8.22
N LYS A 162 14.98 -11.52 -8.76
CA LYS A 162 14.46 -11.72 -10.12
C LYS A 162 13.90 -10.43 -10.70
N ASP A 163 13.91 -10.32 -12.03
CA ASP A 163 13.29 -9.31 -12.90
C ASP A 163 13.76 -7.84 -12.73
N THR A 164 14.09 -7.41 -11.51
CA THR A 164 14.49 -6.03 -11.22
C THR A 164 15.86 -5.96 -10.58
N ALA A 165 16.72 -5.08 -11.11
CA ALA A 165 18.06 -4.86 -10.57
C ALA A 165 18.01 -4.40 -9.10
N PRO A 166 18.91 -4.90 -8.23
CA PRO A 166 18.94 -4.55 -6.81
C PRO A 166 19.30 -3.08 -6.52
N THR A 167 19.78 -2.35 -7.54
CA THR A 167 20.08 -0.91 -7.49
C THR A 167 18.95 -0.04 -7.99
N LYS A 168 17.92 -0.61 -8.64
CA LYS A 168 16.81 0.17 -9.21
C LYS A 168 16.06 0.86 -8.07
N PRO A 169 15.85 2.19 -8.10
CA PRO A 169 15.03 2.90 -7.13
C PRO A 169 13.62 2.30 -7.00
N ARG A 170 13.06 2.33 -5.80
CA ARG A 170 11.76 1.72 -5.50
C ARG A 170 10.85 2.66 -4.74
N LEU A 171 9.62 2.79 -5.23
CA LEU A 171 8.56 3.54 -4.58
C LEU A 171 7.53 2.56 -4.03
N PHE A 172 7.48 2.46 -2.72
CA PHE A 172 6.52 1.64 -2.00
C PHE A 172 5.29 2.47 -1.63
N VAL A 173 4.11 1.90 -1.85
CA VAL A 173 2.84 2.51 -1.45
C VAL A 173 2.15 1.61 -0.44
N ARG A 174 1.74 2.17 0.69
CA ARG A 174 1.02 1.46 1.74
C ARG A 174 -0.21 2.23 2.19
N ALA A 175 -1.37 1.59 2.21
CA ALA A 175 -2.49 2.06 3.02
C ALA A 175 -2.30 1.60 4.46
N VAL A 176 -2.49 2.48 5.44
CA VAL A 176 -2.44 2.06 6.85
C VAL A 176 -3.74 1.37 7.24
N ASN A 177 -3.64 0.34 8.09
CA ASN A 177 -4.83 -0.34 8.60
C ASN A 177 -5.55 0.52 9.64
N SER A 178 -4.82 1.32 10.40
CA SER A 178 -5.36 2.22 11.42
C SER A 178 -4.40 3.40 11.60
N THR A 179 -4.89 4.48 12.23
CA THR A 179 -4.00 5.61 12.57
C THR A 179 -2.92 5.24 13.58
N GLN A 180 -3.05 4.13 14.30
CA GLN A 180 -2.01 3.64 15.21
C GLN A 180 -0.75 3.16 14.46
N GLU A 181 -0.89 2.75 13.19
CA GLU A 181 0.24 2.30 12.38
C GLU A 181 1.20 3.43 11.98
N ILE A 182 0.80 4.70 12.14
CA ILE A 182 1.61 5.87 11.74
C ILE A 182 2.97 5.85 12.44
N GLY A 183 3.00 5.49 13.73
CA GLY A 183 4.24 5.38 14.52
C GLY A 183 5.24 4.35 13.95
N ALA A 184 4.77 3.33 13.24
CA ALA A 184 5.61 2.29 12.66
C ALA A 184 6.13 2.64 11.24
N SER A 185 5.73 3.77 10.66
CA SER A 185 6.07 4.11 9.27
C SER A 185 7.58 4.23 9.04
N LEU A 186 8.32 4.83 9.97
CA LEU A 186 9.78 4.94 9.87
C LEU A 186 10.49 3.59 10.07
N ARG A 187 9.98 2.74 10.98
CA ARG A 187 10.46 1.36 11.14
C ARG A 187 10.25 0.53 9.87
N LEU A 188 9.11 0.71 9.20
CA LEU A 188 8.82 0.09 7.92
C LEU A 188 9.84 0.56 6.87
N ARG A 189 10.03 1.88 6.71
CA ARG A 189 11.06 2.43 5.81
C ARG A 189 12.44 1.82 6.08
N ASP A 190 12.85 1.75 7.34
CA ASP A 190 14.17 1.23 7.70
C ASP A 190 14.27 -0.28 7.41
N ALA A 191 13.18 -1.05 7.57
CA ALA A 191 13.13 -2.44 7.16
C ALA A 191 13.26 -2.60 5.64
N LEU A 192 12.61 -1.73 4.86
CA LEU A 192 12.74 -1.70 3.40
C LEU A 192 14.19 -1.36 3.00
N ARG A 193 14.80 -0.31 3.57
CA ARG A 193 16.20 0.05 3.29
C ARG A 193 17.19 -1.08 3.61
N ARG A 194 16.95 -1.85 4.69
CA ARG A 194 17.76 -3.04 5.00
C ARG A 194 17.59 -4.15 3.97
N ALA A 195 16.38 -4.36 3.46
CA ALA A 195 16.12 -5.35 2.42
C ALA A 195 16.72 -4.97 1.06
N TRP A 196 16.87 -3.67 0.76
CA TRP A 196 17.52 -3.17 -0.47
C TRP A 196 18.55 -2.08 -0.17
N PRO A 197 19.73 -2.44 0.38
CA PRO A 197 20.73 -1.47 0.81
C PRO A 197 21.37 -0.69 -0.35
N LYS A 198 21.19 -1.15 -1.59
CA LYS A 198 21.76 -0.53 -2.81
C LYS A 198 20.75 0.30 -3.59
N ALA A 199 19.47 0.26 -3.23
CA ALA A 199 18.42 0.98 -3.93
C ALA A 199 18.02 2.24 -3.15
N GLN A 200 17.70 3.31 -3.88
CA GLN A 200 16.97 4.42 -3.29
C GLN A 200 15.54 3.97 -2.98
N ILE A 201 15.10 4.18 -1.74
CA ILE A 201 13.75 3.83 -1.29
C ILE A 201 12.93 5.10 -1.14
N TYR A 202 11.69 5.07 -1.64
CA TYR A 202 10.64 6.05 -1.39
C TYR A 202 9.44 5.34 -0.78
N LEU A 203 8.75 5.97 0.17
CA LEU A 203 7.61 5.40 0.87
C LEU A 203 6.45 6.41 0.92
N LEU A 204 5.33 6.04 0.30
CA LEU A 204 4.07 6.77 0.41
C LEU A 204 3.11 6.01 1.35
N ILE A 205 2.69 6.70 2.41
CA ILE A 205 1.71 6.22 3.37
C ILE A 205 0.35 6.88 3.10
N LEU A 206 -0.66 6.07 2.77
CA LEU A 206 -2.04 6.50 2.56
C LEU A 206 -2.82 6.34 3.86
N VAL A 207 -3.49 7.40 4.29
CA VAL A 207 -4.26 7.46 5.52
C VAL A 207 -5.72 7.73 5.18
N ASP A 208 -6.57 6.71 5.29
CA ASP A 208 -7.99 6.78 4.97
C ASP A 208 -8.84 7.50 6.02
N LEU A 209 -10.09 7.80 5.64
CA LEU A 209 -11.12 8.33 6.52
C LEU A 209 -10.78 9.70 7.15
N GLN A 210 -10.08 10.54 6.41
CA GLN A 210 -9.66 11.86 6.85
C GLN A 210 -10.68 12.94 6.41
N ARG A 211 -10.96 13.92 7.25
CA ARG A 211 -11.86 15.05 6.91
C ARG A 211 -11.25 16.02 5.90
N THR A 212 -9.93 15.99 5.77
CA THR A 212 -9.16 16.86 4.87
C THR A 212 -8.22 16.03 4.03
N THR A 213 -7.92 16.49 2.82
CA THR A 213 -6.97 15.84 1.90
C THR A 213 -5.63 16.56 1.89
N GLY A 214 -4.63 15.97 1.24
CA GLY A 214 -3.33 16.59 0.96
C GLY A 214 -2.15 15.80 1.49
N LEU A 215 -0.97 16.21 1.02
CA LEU A 215 0.31 15.62 1.39
C LEU A 215 0.93 16.27 2.61
N LEU A 216 1.54 15.44 3.45
CA LEU A 216 2.37 15.84 4.57
C LEU A 216 3.74 15.19 4.48
N ARG A 217 4.75 15.88 5.01
CA ARG A 217 6.11 15.34 5.20
C ARG A 217 6.63 15.72 6.57
N LEU A 218 7.54 14.90 7.11
CA LEU A 218 8.26 15.25 8.32
C LEU A 218 9.34 16.29 7.99
N SER A 219 9.62 17.22 8.90
CA SER A 219 10.63 18.27 8.69
C SER A 219 12.06 17.77 8.83
N ALA A 220 12.28 16.55 9.33
CA ALA A 220 13.60 15.99 9.50
C ALA A 220 14.23 15.63 8.13
N PRO A 221 15.45 16.09 7.80
CA PRO A 221 16.09 15.80 6.52
C PRO A 221 16.26 14.30 6.24
N SER A 222 16.41 13.48 7.28
CA SER A 222 16.53 12.03 7.16
C SER A 222 15.24 11.33 6.70
N THR A 223 14.15 12.07 6.48
CA THR A 223 12.80 11.55 6.19
C THR A 223 12.19 12.12 4.91
N GLU A 224 12.97 12.77 4.06
CA GLU A 224 12.51 13.33 2.76
C GLU A 224 11.96 12.28 1.79
N ASP A 225 12.33 11.02 2.00
CA ASP A 225 11.86 9.88 1.24
C ASP A 225 10.53 9.29 1.72
N VAL A 226 9.90 9.89 2.73
CA VAL A 226 8.60 9.47 3.27
C VAL A 226 7.57 10.57 3.12
N LEU A 227 6.44 10.24 2.49
CA LEU A 227 5.28 11.11 2.38
C LEU A 227 4.05 10.45 2.99
N PHE A 228 3.17 11.28 3.53
CA PHE A 228 1.88 10.87 4.07
C PHE A 228 0.78 11.56 3.27
N ALA A 229 -0.21 10.82 2.80
CA ALA A 229 -1.35 11.36 2.08
C ALA A 229 -2.63 11.10 2.86
N ARG A 230 -3.38 12.17 3.14
CA ARG A 230 -4.72 12.06 3.71
C ARG A 230 -5.73 11.80 2.60
N VAL A 231 -6.46 10.70 2.72
CA VAL A 231 -7.52 10.28 1.81
C VAL A 231 -8.86 10.56 2.47
N THR A 232 -9.72 11.27 1.74
CA THR A 232 -10.97 11.80 2.27
C THR A 232 -11.96 10.70 2.70
N ASP A 233 -12.68 10.96 3.79
CA ASP A 233 -13.78 10.13 4.28
C ASP A 233 -15.01 10.06 3.36
N SER A 234 -15.12 10.94 2.37
CA SER A 234 -16.23 10.95 1.39
C SER A 234 -16.37 9.62 0.64
N LEU A 235 -15.29 8.83 0.51
CA LEU A 235 -15.33 7.47 -0.04
C LEU A 235 -16.18 6.50 0.78
N PHE A 236 -16.34 6.78 2.07
CA PHE A 236 -17.06 5.95 3.04
C PHE A 236 -18.35 6.61 3.54
N ALA A 237 -18.73 7.75 2.96
CA ALA A 237 -20.00 8.41 3.23
C ALA A 237 -21.18 7.44 3.03
N ASN A 238 -22.25 7.63 3.79
CA ASN A 238 -23.44 6.77 3.75
C ASN A 238 -23.10 5.29 3.95
N GLN A 239 -22.20 4.99 4.90
CA GLN A 239 -21.76 3.62 5.22
C GLN A 239 -21.22 2.86 4.00
N ALA A 240 -20.45 3.54 3.15
CA ALA A 240 -19.89 2.96 1.93
C ALA A 240 -20.93 2.37 0.94
N ARG A 241 -22.20 2.78 1.01
CA ARG A 241 -23.27 2.28 0.12
C ARG A 241 -22.97 2.47 -1.37
N HIS A 242 -22.21 3.51 -1.71
CA HIS A 242 -21.81 3.84 -3.08
C HIS A 242 -20.31 3.65 -3.32
N TRP A 243 -19.65 2.93 -2.41
CA TRP A 243 -18.25 2.60 -2.52
C TRP A 243 -18.03 1.64 -3.68
N THR A 244 -17.01 1.93 -4.49
CA THR A 244 -16.49 1.00 -5.49
C THR A 244 -14.98 1.01 -5.43
N ILE A 245 -14.37 -0.07 -5.92
CA ILE A 245 -12.91 -0.17 -5.98
C ILE A 245 -12.31 0.91 -6.89
N GLU A 246 -13.01 1.31 -7.97
CA GLU A 246 -12.56 2.34 -8.90
C GLU A 246 -12.54 3.71 -8.22
N LYS A 247 -13.59 4.11 -7.49
CA LYS A 247 -13.62 5.40 -6.77
C LYS A 247 -12.50 5.50 -5.75
N HIS A 248 -12.27 4.44 -4.99
CA HIS A 248 -11.20 4.40 -4.02
C HIS A 248 -9.83 4.42 -4.71
N SER A 249 -9.69 3.66 -5.80
CA SER A 249 -8.51 3.68 -6.66
C SER A 249 -8.21 5.09 -7.18
N VAL A 250 -9.22 5.86 -7.61
CA VAL A 250 -9.02 7.25 -8.06
C VAL A 250 -8.39 8.10 -6.96
N ALA A 251 -8.95 8.08 -5.74
CA ALA A 251 -8.41 8.84 -4.62
C ALA A 251 -6.96 8.45 -4.28
N TYR A 252 -6.62 7.16 -4.38
CA TYR A 252 -5.25 6.69 -4.21
C TYR A 252 -4.34 7.13 -5.36
N THR A 253 -4.82 7.13 -6.62
CA THR A 253 -4.03 7.63 -7.76
C THR A 253 -3.68 9.10 -7.60
N GLU A 254 -4.60 9.93 -7.09
CA GLU A 254 -4.33 11.35 -6.82
C GLU A 254 -3.19 11.55 -5.81
N ALA A 255 -3.18 10.76 -4.73
CA ALA A 255 -2.09 10.78 -3.75
C ALA A 255 -0.75 10.32 -4.36
N ILE A 256 -0.77 9.25 -5.15
CA ILE A 256 0.42 8.72 -5.83
C ILE A 256 0.99 9.73 -6.83
N VAL A 257 0.13 10.37 -7.63
CA VAL A 257 0.52 11.42 -8.59
C VAL A 257 1.23 12.56 -7.87
N GLN A 258 0.63 13.07 -6.78
CA GLN A 258 1.23 14.18 -6.02
C GLN A 258 2.58 13.77 -5.43
N ALA A 259 2.71 12.54 -4.90
CA ALA A 259 3.98 12.05 -4.36
C ALA A 259 5.07 11.95 -5.44
N VAL A 260 4.72 11.43 -6.64
CA VAL A 260 5.63 11.39 -7.79
C VAL A 260 6.08 12.79 -8.19
N GLN A 261 5.16 13.76 -8.26
CA GLN A 261 5.49 15.15 -8.56
C GLN A 261 6.46 15.74 -7.52
N VAL A 262 6.29 15.37 -6.24
CA VAL A 262 7.17 15.79 -5.15
C VAL A 262 8.58 15.27 -5.31
N TRP A 263 8.75 13.98 -5.54
CA TRP A 263 10.08 13.39 -5.66
C TRP A 263 10.76 13.68 -7.01
N ALA A 264 9.99 13.90 -8.08
CA ALA A 264 10.54 14.20 -9.40
C ALA A 264 11.12 15.62 -9.52
N ARG A 265 10.44 16.63 -8.95
CA ARG A 265 10.78 18.06 -9.18
C ARG A 265 11.64 18.66 -8.07
N GLY A 266 11.86 17.91 -6.99
CA GLY A 266 12.54 18.41 -5.80
C GLY A 266 11.79 19.59 -5.14
N PRO A 267 12.42 20.33 -4.22
CA PRO A 267 11.75 21.31 -3.36
C PRO A 267 11.12 22.53 -4.08
N ARG A 268 11.47 22.78 -5.35
CA ARG A 268 11.28 24.09 -6.00
C ARG A 268 9.96 24.26 -6.76
N ALA A 269 9.13 23.22 -6.95
CA ALA A 269 7.95 23.31 -7.81
C ALA A 269 6.74 22.49 -7.33
N LEU A 270 6.58 22.36 -6.02
CA LEU A 270 5.72 21.31 -5.46
C LEU A 270 4.24 21.71 -5.33
N PRO A 271 3.32 20.74 -5.42
CA PRO A 271 2.04 20.86 -4.72
C PRO A 271 2.30 21.20 -3.25
N ARG A 272 1.35 21.87 -2.58
CA ARG A 272 1.49 22.29 -1.19
C ARG A 272 1.66 21.07 -0.26
N VAL A 273 2.90 20.64 -0.03
CA VAL A 273 3.25 19.62 0.97
C VAL A 273 3.36 20.32 2.31
N ARG A 274 2.52 19.92 3.27
CA ARG A 274 2.57 20.47 4.62
C ARG A 274 3.68 19.79 5.42
N GLU A 275 4.58 20.58 5.98
CA GLU A 275 5.58 20.07 6.91
C GLU A 275 5.01 19.90 8.32
N VAL A 276 5.41 18.82 8.97
CA VAL A 276 5.13 18.55 10.39
C VAL A 276 6.43 18.13 11.08
N ARG A 277 6.58 18.52 12.35
CA ARG A 277 7.85 18.35 13.08
C ARG A 277 8.27 16.88 13.22
N ASP A 278 7.32 16.04 13.59
CA ASP A 278 7.55 14.64 13.95
C ASP A 278 6.28 13.80 13.77
N LEU A 279 6.41 12.47 13.94
CA LEU A 279 5.28 11.53 13.82
C LEU A 279 4.19 11.78 14.86
N GLN A 280 4.53 12.27 16.05
CA GLN A 280 3.55 12.55 17.10
C GLN A 280 2.64 13.71 16.70
N THR A 281 3.24 14.78 16.19
CA THR A 281 2.55 15.96 15.65
C THR A 281 1.78 15.61 14.39
N LEU A 282 2.31 14.73 13.54
CA LEU A 282 1.56 14.20 12.40
C LEU A 282 0.29 13.48 12.88
N ALA A 283 0.44 12.53 13.80
CA ALA A 283 -0.66 11.70 14.25
C ALA A 283 -1.75 12.47 15.00
N SER A 284 -1.40 13.54 15.73
CA SER A 284 -2.40 14.42 16.36
C SER A 284 -3.23 15.23 15.36
N GLN A 285 -2.77 15.38 14.11
CA GLN A 285 -3.48 16.04 13.02
C GLN A 285 -4.32 15.10 12.15
N LEU A 286 -4.26 13.79 12.39
CA LEU A 286 -5.02 12.79 11.66
C LEU A 286 -6.31 12.44 12.39
N ASP A 287 -7.37 12.19 11.64
CA ASP A 287 -8.60 11.66 12.19
C ASP A 287 -8.42 10.17 12.54
N ALA A 288 -8.61 9.82 13.81
CA ALA A 288 -8.44 8.46 14.29
C ALA A 288 -9.44 7.49 13.62
N PHE A 289 -8.92 6.39 13.09
CA PHE A 289 -9.73 5.33 12.48
C PHE A 289 -9.11 3.94 12.69
N ASP A 290 -9.95 2.92 12.55
CA ASP A 290 -9.59 1.50 12.59
C ASP A 290 -10.22 0.75 11.40
N GLY A 291 -9.38 0.10 10.59
CA GLY A 291 -9.72 -0.68 9.38
C GLY A 291 -10.17 -2.12 9.65
N GLY A 292 -10.33 -2.50 10.91
CA GLY A 292 -10.65 -3.86 11.35
C GLY A 292 -9.43 -4.76 11.44
N ASN A 293 -9.68 -5.99 11.90
CA ASN A 293 -8.63 -7.01 12.04
C ASN A 293 -8.17 -7.52 10.66
N THR A 294 -6.89 -7.31 10.35
CA THR A 294 -6.29 -7.76 9.07
C THR A 294 -6.25 -9.27 8.91
N ASN A 295 -6.44 -10.02 9.99
CA ASN A 295 -6.37 -11.47 9.99
C ASN A 295 -7.66 -12.15 9.48
N ASP A 296 -8.82 -11.49 9.62
CA ASP A 296 -10.11 -12.14 9.38
C ASP A 296 -11.26 -11.22 8.96
N GLN A 297 -11.04 -9.92 8.81
CA GLN A 297 -12.03 -8.96 8.34
C GLN A 297 -11.65 -8.37 6.97
N LEU A 298 -12.63 -7.84 6.24
CA LEU A 298 -12.39 -6.96 5.08
C LEU A 298 -12.08 -5.55 5.56
N PHE A 299 -11.44 -4.75 4.70
CA PHE A 299 -11.09 -3.38 5.06
C PHE A 299 -12.36 -2.53 5.04
N MET A 300 -12.79 -2.08 6.21
CA MET A 300 -13.96 -1.23 6.38
C MET A 300 -13.65 -0.23 7.50
N PRO A 301 -12.93 0.87 7.18
CA PRO A 301 -12.46 1.80 8.18
C PRO A 301 -13.62 2.48 8.90
N ARG A 302 -13.50 2.56 10.22
CA ARG A 302 -14.47 3.23 11.10
C ARG A 302 -13.75 4.26 11.93
N ARG A 303 -14.42 5.39 12.19
CA ARG A 303 -13.90 6.38 13.13
C ARG A 303 -13.85 5.76 14.52
N VAL A 304 -12.77 6.01 15.24
CA VAL A 304 -12.62 5.63 16.64
C VAL A 304 -12.38 6.88 17.46
N ALA A 305 -12.66 6.81 18.77
CA ALA A 305 -12.25 7.87 19.67
C ALA A 305 -10.73 8.06 19.56
N GLN A 306 -10.29 9.32 19.52
CA GLN A 306 -8.86 9.62 19.46
C GLN A 306 -8.24 9.21 20.80
N THR A 307 -7.64 8.03 20.83
CA THR A 307 -6.79 7.63 21.94
C THR A 307 -5.47 8.38 21.80
N SER A 308 -5.01 8.99 22.89
CA SER A 308 -3.64 9.48 22.94
C SER A 308 -2.71 8.31 22.62
N ILE A 309 -1.82 8.49 21.64
CA ILE A 309 -0.84 7.45 21.31
C ILE A 309 0.02 7.25 22.56
N PRO A 310 0.04 6.04 23.15
CA PRO A 310 0.86 5.80 24.31
C PRO A 310 2.34 5.98 23.92
N PRO A 311 3.16 6.66 24.74
CA PRO A 311 4.57 6.93 24.45
C PRO A 311 5.42 5.69 24.11
N SER A 312 4.95 4.49 24.49
CA SER A 312 5.66 3.22 24.33
C SER A 312 5.91 2.78 22.88
N TYR A 313 5.23 3.36 21.90
CA TYR A 313 5.50 3.10 20.47
C TYR A 313 6.61 3.96 19.89
N LEU A 314 7.09 4.97 20.61
CA LEU A 314 8.31 5.64 20.21
C LEU A 314 9.47 4.65 20.39
N PRO A 315 10.29 4.42 19.36
CA PRO A 315 11.47 3.58 19.51
C PRO A 315 12.26 4.13 20.69
N ARG A 316 12.31 3.33 21.78
CA ARG A 316 13.24 3.60 22.88
C ARG A 316 14.59 3.78 22.19
N PRO A 317 15.30 4.91 22.37
CA PRO A 317 16.64 5.06 21.83
C PRO A 317 17.37 3.80 22.20
N SER A 318 17.78 3.02 21.20
CA SER A 318 18.54 1.80 21.45
C SER A 318 19.79 2.28 22.16
N THR A 319 19.83 2.14 23.48
CA THR A 319 21.04 2.33 24.26
C THR A 319 22.11 1.54 23.54
N PRO A 320 23.23 2.18 23.14
CA PRO A 320 24.34 1.47 22.52
C PRO A 320 24.55 0.21 23.33
N ARG A 321 24.39 -0.94 22.69
CA ARG A 321 24.52 -2.23 23.37
C ARG A 321 25.98 -2.24 23.82
N ASP A 322 26.21 -2.05 25.12
CA ASP A 322 27.55 -2.16 25.68
C ASP A 322 28.16 -3.45 25.13
N PRO A 323 29.39 -3.42 24.58
CA PRO A 323 30.07 -4.64 24.21
C PRO A 323 30.14 -5.48 25.49
N GLY A 324 29.28 -6.50 25.56
CA GLY A 324 29.23 -7.39 26.71
C GLY A 324 30.64 -7.91 27.00
N PRO A 325 31.00 -8.12 28.27
CA PRO A 325 32.34 -8.52 28.67
C PRO A 325 32.74 -9.76 27.87
N GLY A 326 33.69 -9.55 26.95
CA GLY A 326 34.27 -10.61 26.17
C GLY A 326 34.84 -11.65 27.11
N THR A 327 34.39 -12.89 26.98
CA THR A 327 35.12 -14.05 27.47
C THR A 327 36.43 -14.12 26.69
N ALA A 328 37.44 -13.45 27.23
CA ALA A 328 38.82 -13.53 26.77
C ALA A 328 39.29 -14.98 26.92
N LYS A 329 39.25 -15.74 25.83
CA LYS A 329 39.97 -16.99 25.70
C LYS A 329 41.45 -16.61 25.53
N ALA A 330 42.25 -16.86 26.56
CA ALA A 330 43.68 -16.62 26.58
C ALA A 330 44.36 -17.36 25.40
N ALA A 331 44.90 -16.60 24.45
CA ALA A 331 45.84 -17.09 23.46
C ALA A 331 47.25 -16.85 23.99
N SER A 332 47.97 -17.95 24.18
CA SER A 332 49.37 -17.99 24.60
C SER A 332 50.27 -17.27 23.59
N ALA A 333 51.19 -16.47 24.13
CA ALA A 333 52.17 -15.70 23.39
C ALA A 333 53.23 -16.60 22.74
N ALA A 334 53.40 -16.46 21.43
CA ALA A 334 54.60 -16.86 20.72
C ALA A 334 55.30 -15.62 20.14
N ARG A 335 56.59 -15.55 20.44
CA ARG A 335 57.54 -14.44 20.26
C ARG A 335 57.96 -14.27 18.78
N PRO A 336 58.33 -13.06 18.33
CA PRO A 336 58.69 -12.80 16.94
C PRO A 336 60.15 -13.14 16.65
N THR A 337 60.42 -13.72 15.48
CA THR A 337 61.75 -13.72 14.84
C THR A 337 61.65 -13.16 13.43
N SER A 338 62.65 -12.35 13.11
CA SER A 338 62.82 -11.48 11.95
C SER A 338 62.99 -12.22 10.61
N PRO A 339 62.98 -11.50 9.46
CA PRO A 339 62.71 -12.07 8.15
C PRO A 339 64.00 -12.42 7.37
N VAL A 340 63.93 -13.49 6.56
CA VAL A 340 64.87 -13.71 5.46
C VAL A 340 64.08 -14.17 4.23
N ALA A 341 64.37 -13.49 3.12
CA ALA A 341 63.84 -13.74 1.79
C ALA A 341 64.28 -15.11 1.23
N THR A 342 63.43 -15.75 0.44
CA THR A 342 63.78 -16.31 -0.89
C THR A 342 62.56 -16.93 -1.57
N LYS A 343 62.73 -17.13 -2.88
CA LYS A 343 61.77 -17.25 -3.97
C LYS A 343 61.30 -18.72 -4.20
N PRO A 344 60.51 -19.02 -5.26
CA PRO A 344 59.42 -20.00 -5.25
C PRO A 344 59.84 -21.39 -5.76
N THR A 345 59.07 -22.43 -5.43
CA THR A 345 59.08 -23.69 -6.20
C THR A 345 57.71 -24.38 -6.15
N THR A 346 57.46 -25.06 -7.26
CA THR A 346 56.28 -25.67 -7.86
C THR A 346 55.70 -26.92 -7.19
N SER A 347 54.42 -27.18 -7.53
CA SER A 347 53.86 -28.51 -7.91
C SER A 347 53.24 -29.41 -6.82
N PRO A 348 52.44 -30.46 -7.21
CA PRO A 348 51.04 -30.58 -6.83
C PRO A 348 50.79 -31.94 -6.12
N TYR A 349 49.56 -32.47 -6.19
CA TYR A 349 49.03 -33.79 -5.75
C TYR A 349 48.00 -33.65 -4.62
N ALA A 350 46.70 -33.74 -4.93
CA ALA A 350 45.90 -34.93 -5.26
C ALA A 350 45.19 -35.47 -4.00
N VAL A 351 43.92 -35.10 -3.89
CA VAL A 351 43.00 -35.57 -2.84
C VAL A 351 42.25 -36.79 -3.36
N LYS A 352 42.36 -37.92 -2.66
CA LYS A 352 41.44 -39.07 -2.80
C LYS A 352 40.23 -38.90 -1.87
N PRO A 353 39.03 -39.31 -2.29
CA PRO A 353 37.82 -39.25 -1.47
C PRO A 353 37.68 -40.51 -0.59
N SER A 354 37.29 -40.30 0.68
CA SER A 354 36.91 -41.37 1.61
C SER A 354 35.39 -41.43 1.73
N THR A 355 34.83 -42.57 1.34
CA THR A 355 33.43 -42.97 1.50
C THR A 355 33.22 -43.68 2.84
N SER A 356 32.21 -43.25 3.61
CA SER A 356 31.66 -44.05 4.72
C SER A 356 30.12 -43.98 4.75
N PRO A 357 29.44 -45.04 5.22
CA PRO A 357 28.03 -45.35 4.90
C PRO A 357 27.01 -44.87 5.96
N PRO A 358 25.69 -45.01 5.70
CA PRO A 358 24.64 -44.39 6.49
C PRO A 358 24.20 -45.23 7.71
N ALA A 359 24.00 -44.56 8.84
CA ALA A 359 23.39 -45.14 10.03
C ALA A 359 21.85 -45.06 9.97
N LYS A 360 21.21 -46.15 10.40
CA LYS A 360 19.75 -46.35 10.50
C LYS A 360 19.13 -45.64 11.72
N PRO A 361 17.81 -45.38 11.72
CA PRO A 361 17.15 -44.53 12.71
C PRO A 361 16.74 -45.29 13.98
N LEU A 362 16.93 -44.65 15.14
CA LEU A 362 16.33 -45.07 16.41
C LEU A 362 14.92 -44.45 16.56
N THR A 363 13.95 -45.32 16.79
CA THR A 363 12.62 -45.01 17.32
C THR A 363 12.70 -44.69 18.82
N SER A 364 12.15 -43.56 19.25
CA SER A 364 11.81 -43.31 20.65
C SER A 364 10.36 -42.84 20.77
N GLN A 365 9.57 -43.67 21.46
CA GLN A 365 8.27 -43.34 22.00
C GLN A 365 8.47 -42.35 23.16
N SER A 366 7.69 -41.28 23.22
CA SER A 366 7.69 -40.38 24.37
C SER A 366 6.28 -40.18 24.89
N ALA A 367 6.17 -40.39 26.19
CA ALA A 367 4.96 -40.48 27.00
C ALA A 367 4.26 -39.12 27.21
N LYS A 368 2.98 -39.26 27.54
CA LYS A 368 1.99 -38.22 27.84
C LYS A 368 2.23 -37.65 29.26
N PRO A 369 2.19 -36.32 29.50
CA PRO A 369 2.26 -35.77 30.86
C PRO A 369 0.89 -35.70 31.55
N PRO A 370 0.85 -35.75 32.90
CA PRO A 370 -0.37 -35.76 33.70
C PRO A 370 -0.94 -34.35 33.96
N THR A 371 -2.26 -34.28 34.03
CA THR A 371 -3.08 -33.15 34.49
C THR A 371 -3.00 -32.94 36.00
N PRO A 372 -2.90 -31.69 36.50
CA PRO A 372 -3.12 -31.37 37.92
C PRO A 372 -4.58 -30.92 38.21
N PRO A 373 -5.00 -31.00 39.50
CA PRO A 373 -6.41 -30.92 39.89
C PRO A 373 -6.91 -29.48 40.10
N SER A 374 -8.22 -29.35 39.88
CA SER A 374 -9.08 -28.22 40.16
C SER A 374 -9.48 -28.15 41.63
N ASP A 375 -9.33 -26.96 42.25
CA ASP A 375 -10.24 -26.43 43.28
C ASP A 375 -9.85 -25.00 43.72
N ARG A 376 -10.70 -24.00 43.44
CA ARG A 376 -11.05 -22.94 44.42
C ARG A 376 -12.27 -22.11 44.01
N ARG A 377 -13.08 -21.83 45.03
CA ARG A 377 -14.40 -21.20 45.07
C ARG A 377 -14.47 -19.71 44.70
N GLN A 378 -15.65 -19.35 44.15
CA GLN A 378 -16.53 -18.19 44.41
C GLN A 378 -15.93 -16.79 44.71
N ALA A 379 -16.31 -15.80 43.89
CA ALA A 379 -17.13 -14.66 44.32
C ALA A 379 -17.55 -13.72 43.15
N SER A 380 -18.82 -13.31 43.19
CA SER A 380 -19.45 -12.07 42.68
C SER A 380 -19.34 -11.67 41.20
N GLN A 381 -20.41 -11.93 40.44
CA GLN A 381 -20.78 -11.22 39.21
C GLN A 381 -21.71 -10.04 39.53
N ALA A 382 -21.36 -8.85 39.06
CA ALA A 382 -22.28 -7.75 38.83
C ALA A 382 -22.48 -7.60 37.31
N ARG A 383 -23.74 -7.59 36.87
CA ARG A 383 -24.18 -7.33 35.48
C ARG A 383 -24.02 -5.84 35.15
N PRO A 384 -23.86 -5.50 33.86
CA PRO A 384 -25.01 -4.89 33.18
C PRO A 384 -25.26 -5.37 31.75
N ASP A 385 -26.55 -5.57 31.49
CA ASP A 385 -27.35 -5.29 30.30
C ASP A 385 -26.79 -5.50 28.88
N LYS A 386 -27.43 -6.47 28.22
CA LYS A 386 -27.36 -6.78 26.79
C LYS A 386 -27.99 -5.65 25.97
N VAL A 387 -27.17 -4.98 25.16
CA VAL A 387 -27.65 -4.26 23.98
C VAL A 387 -27.73 -5.26 22.81
N SER A 388 -28.96 -5.54 22.40
CA SER A 388 -29.30 -6.32 21.19
C SER A 388 -28.85 -5.55 19.96
N THR A 389 -27.93 -6.10 19.17
CA THR A 389 -27.62 -5.60 17.82
C THR A 389 -28.19 -6.57 16.80
N SER A 390 -29.26 -6.13 16.14
CA SER A 390 -29.94 -6.83 15.06
C SER A 390 -29.00 -7.00 13.86
N THR A 391 -28.77 -8.25 13.46
CA THR A 391 -27.99 -8.63 12.28
C THR A 391 -28.84 -8.40 11.02
N GLY A 392 -28.66 -7.27 10.35
CA GLY A 392 -29.31 -6.98 9.06
C GLY A 392 -28.57 -7.66 7.91
N SER A 393 -29.07 -8.82 7.47
CA SER A 393 -28.69 -9.46 6.21
C SER A 393 -29.44 -8.79 5.06
N PHE A 394 -28.73 -8.11 4.15
CA PHE A 394 -29.33 -7.55 2.93
C PHE A 394 -28.78 -8.26 1.69
N VAL A 395 -29.67 -9.02 1.06
CA VAL A 395 -29.52 -9.62 -0.26
C VAL A 395 -29.96 -8.61 -1.29
N ALA A 396 -29.04 -8.11 -2.12
CA ALA A 396 -29.40 -7.32 -3.31
C ALA A 396 -29.78 -8.26 -4.46
N LYS A 397 -31.04 -8.19 -4.91
CA LYS A 397 -31.50 -8.77 -6.19
C LYS A 397 -31.09 -7.87 -7.36
N PRO A 398 -30.80 -8.44 -8.55
CA PRO A 398 -30.44 -7.66 -9.73
C PRO A 398 -31.68 -7.08 -10.43
N ALA A 399 -31.58 -5.82 -10.86
CA ALA A 399 -32.57 -5.19 -11.74
C ALA A 399 -32.34 -5.65 -13.19
N GLN A 400 -33.42 -6.05 -13.84
CA GLN A 400 -33.48 -6.44 -15.24
C GLN A 400 -33.60 -5.22 -16.17
N THR A 401 -32.94 -5.34 -17.32
CA THR A 401 -33.27 -4.84 -18.68
C THR A 401 -34.13 -3.58 -18.83
N ALA A 402 -33.56 -2.57 -19.48
CA ALA A 402 -34.30 -1.63 -20.31
C ALA A 402 -33.67 -1.55 -21.70
N SER A 403 -34.56 -1.55 -22.67
CA SER A 403 -34.40 -1.73 -24.11
C SER A 403 -33.89 -0.51 -24.86
N SER A 404 -33.31 -0.82 -26.02
CA SER A 404 -32.93 0.03 -27.13
C SER A 404 -34.02 1.04 -27.55
N GLY A 405 -33.60 2.28 -27.79
CA GLY A 405 -34.43 3.32 -28.42
C GLY A 405 -33.56 4.40 -29.05
N SER A 406 -33.40 4.32 -30.37
CA SER A 406 -32.71 5.30 -31.23
C SER A 406 -33.63 6.49 -31.49
N PHE A 407 -33.17 7.73 -31.26
CA PHE A 407 -33.72 8.93 -31.90
C PHE A 407 -32.63 9.93 -32.25
N VAL A 408 -32.61 10.30 -33.53
CA VAL A 408 -31.86 11.41 -34.13
C VAL A 408 -32.87 12.50 -34.46
N ALA A 409 -32.66 13.74 -34.00
CA ALA A 409 -32.65 14.97 -34.83
C ALA A 409 -32.78 16.29 -34.03
N LYS A 410 -31.77 17.14 -34.27
CA LYS A 410 -31.72 18.61 -34.42
C LYS A 410 -31.87 19.59 -33.22
N PRO A 411 -31.06 20.68 -33.22
CA PRO A 411 -30.98 21.70 -32.16
C PRO A 411 -31.84 22.94 -32.47
N PRO A 412 -32.07 23.82 -31.48
CA PRO A 412 -31.71 25.22 -31.74
C PRO A 412 -31.21 26.06 -30.56
N LYS A 413 -30.44 27.08 -30.96
CA LYS A 413 -30.36 28.48 -30.49
C LYS A 413 -29.45 28.88 -29.31
N GLN A 414 -28.39 29.57 -29.73
CA GLN A 414 -27.66 30.66 -29.07
C GLN A 414 -28.58 31.66 -28.34
N ALA A 415 -28.14 32.06 -27.15
CA ALA A 415 -28.29 33.42 -26.63
C ALA A 415 -27.10 33.73 -25.70
N ASN A 416 -26.54 34.92 -25.86
CA ASN A 416 -25.46 35.51 -25.05
C ASN A 416 -25.69 37.04 -25.11
N PRO A 417 -25.08 37.85 -24.24
CA PRO A 417 -25.41 38.02 -22.82
C PRO A 417 -25.77 39.50 -22.50
N ALA A 418 -26.36 39.75 -21.32
CA ALA A 418 -26.54 41.11 -20.80
C ALA A 418 -25.81 41.26 -19.45
N SER A 419 -24.98 42.30 -19.41
CA SER A 419 -24.22 42.81 -18.27
C SER A 419 -25.09 43.66 -17.34
N SER A 420 -24.91 43.56 -16.02
CA SER A 420 -25.20 44.67 -15.11
C SER A 420 -24.25 44.67 -13.92
N VAL A 421 -23.44 45.73 -13.89
CA VAL A 421 -22.54 46.14 -12.82
C VAL A 421 -23.35 46.78 -11.69
N SER A 422 -23.10 46.40 -10.44
CA SER A 422 -23.57 47.13 -9.25
C SER A 422 -22.40 47.38 -8.30
N LYS A 423 -22.06 48.66 -8.13
CA LYS A 423 -21.10 49.19 -7.15
C LYS A 423 -21.73 49.32 -5.76
N PRO A 424 -20.91 49.36 -4.68
CA PRO A 424 -21.38 49.30 -3.30
C PRO A 424 -21.68 50.68 -2.69
N THR A 425 -22.68 50.71 -1.81
CA THR A 425 -23.09 51.86 -0.99
C THR A 425 -22.22 51.98 0.26
N ARG A 426 -21.68 53.18 0.48
CA ARG A 426 -21.03 53.65 1.71
C ARG A 426 -22.07 53.81 2.82
N SER A 427 -21.71 53.41 4.03
CA SER A 427 -22.34 53.84 5.29
C SER A 427 -21.25 54.44 6.19
N ALA A 428 -21.53 55.62 6.73
CA ALA A 428 -20.68 56.41 7.63
C ALA A 428 -21.45 56.64 8.93
N SER A 429 -20.73 56.74 10.07
CA SER A 429 -21.00 57.54 11.31
C SER A 429 -20.14 56.99 12.50
N PRO A 430 -19.93 57.73 13.62
CA PRO A 430 -18.67 58.47 13.83
C PRO A 430 -17.98 58.23 15.22
N SER A 431 -16.76 58.80 15.35
CA SER A 431 -16.06 59.40 16.53
C SER A 431 -16.09 58.68 17.90
N SER A 432 -14.98 58.50 18.66
CA SER A 432 -13.98 59.50 19.07
C SER A 432 -12.85 58.92 19.97
N LEU A 433 -11.72 59.64 20.01
CA LEU A 433 -10.73 59.84 21.11
C LEU A 433 -9.79 58.68 21.54
N ALA A 434 -8.51 58.79 21.18
CA ALA A 434 -7.41 59.19 22.09
C ALA A 434 -6.01 58.94 21.46
N THR A 435 -5.21 60.00 21.39
CA THR A 435 -3.76 60.09 21.08
C THR A 435 -2.92 59.85 22.36
N PRO A 436 -1.61 59.48 22.28
CA PRO A 436 -0.54 60.44 21.98
C PRO A 436 0.67 59.98 21.12
N ALA A 437 1.13 60.95 20.33
CA ALA A 437 2.46 61.33 19.83
C ALA A 437 3.71 60.42 20.02
N VAL A 438 4.43 60.19 18.90
CA VAL A 438 5.91 60.24 18.78
C VAL A 438 6.30 60.79 17.38
N ALA A 439 7.42 61.53 17.35
CA ALA A 439 7.95 62.43 16.33
C ALA A 439 8.55 61.78 15.04
N PRO A 440 8.97 62.58 14.03
CA PRO A 440 9.02 62.18 12.61
C PRO A 440 10.42 61.84 12.07
N HIS A 441 10.47 61.02 11.02
CA HIS A 441 11.63 60.89 10.13
C HIS A 441 11.22 60.88 8.65
N THR A 442 11.55 61.99 7.98
CA THR A 442 12.15 62.12 6.64
C THR A 442 11.77 61.13 5.52
N GLY A 443 10.94 61.61 4.59
CA GLY A 443 11.35 61.96 3.22
C GLY A 443 11.88 60.88 2.29
N GLY A 444 11.07 60.48 1.31
CA GLY A 444 11.50 59.69 0.14
C GLY A 444 10.41 59.63 -0.93
N SER A 445 10.32 60.69 -1.74
CA SER A 445 9.43 60.80 -2.90
C SER A 445 10.04 60.07 -4.10
N PHE A 446 9.30 59.11 -4.68
CA PHE A 446 9.61 58.52 -5.98
C PHE A 446 8.46 58.82 -6.95
N VAL A 447 8.77 59.62 -7.97
CA VAL A 447 7.92 59.93 -9.12
C VAL A 447 8.17 58.86 -10.17
N ALA A 448 7.13 58.08 -10.53
CA ALA A 448 7.17 57.18 -11.68
C ALA A 448 6.41 57.81 -12.87
N LYS A 449 7.14 58.04 -13.97
CA LYS A 449 6.60 58.40 -15.29
C LYS A 449 5.88 57.20 -15.93
N PRO A 450 4.83 57.41 -16.76
CA PRO A 450 4.20 56.36 -17.53
C PRO A 450 4.91 56.17 -18.88
N ALA A 451 4.97 54.92 -19.36
CA ALA A 451 5.42 54.62 -20.72
C ALA A 451 4.47 53.63 -21.41
N ALA A 452 3.91 54.14 -22.52
CA ALA A 452 3.61 53.50 -23.79
C ALA A 452 2.78 52.20 -23.83
N GLN A 453 1.53 52.36 -24.25
CA GLN A 453 0.74 51.35 -24.97
C GLN A 453 1.37 51.07 -26.34
N THR A 454 1.57 49.80 -26.68
CA THR A 454 1.74 49.34 -28.06
C THR A 454 0.69 48.28 -28.35
N GLY A 455 -0.24 48.63 -29.25
CA GLY A 455 -1.23 47.73 -29.79
C GLY A 455 -0.64 46.92 -30.94
N GLY A 456 -0.74 45.59 -30.86
CA GLY A 456 -0.41 44.66 -31.93
C GLY A 456 -1.65 43.87 -32.33
N SER A 457 -2.24 44.23 -33.46
CA SER A 457 -3.31 43.49 -34.13
C SER A 457 -2.72 42.27 -34.84
N PHE A 458 -3.24 41.06 -34.57
CA PHE A 458 -2.89 39.85 -35.31
C PHE A 458 -4.09 39.40 -36.15
N VAL A 459 -3.90 39.44 -37.47
CA VAL A 459 -4.80 38.88 -38.49
C VAL A 459 -4.40 37.42 -38.71
N ALA A 460 -5.31 36.49 -38.42
CA ALA A 460 -5.14 35.08 -38.73
C ALA A 460 -5.52 34.80 -40.19
N LYS A 461 -4.60 34.24 -40.98
CA LYS A 461 -4.91 33.57 -42.26
C LYS A 461 -5.11 32.06 -42.03
N PRO A 462 -6.05 31.41 -42.73
CA PRO A 462 -6.29 29.98 -42.58
C PRO A 462 -5.28 29.18 -43.42
N MET A 463 -4.66 28.16 -42.83
CA MET A 463 -3.84 27.18 -43.54
C MET A 463 -4.59 25.86 -43.74
N GLY A 464 -4.72 25.55 -45.03
CA GLY A 464 -4.83 24.26 -45.70
C GLY A 464 -4.93 22.97 -44.89
N VAL A 465 -6.01 22.24 -45.19
CA VAL A 465 -6.16 20.80 -44.98
C VAL A 465 -5.13 20.07 -45.83
N ALA A 466 -4.20 19.35 -45.21
CA ALA A 466 -3.36 18.36 -45.87
C ALA A 466 -3.78 16.97 -45.39
N GLN A 467 -4.44 16.21 -46.27
CA GLN A 467 -4.60 14.77 -46.16
C GLN A 467 -3.25 14.11 -46.46
N THR A 468 -2.73 13.31 -45.53
CA THR A 468 -1.70 12.32 -45.84
C THR A 468 -2.15 10.95 -45.34
N ASN A 469 -2.44 10.10 -46.32
CA ASN A 469 -2.58 8.66 -46.14
C ASN A 469 -1.20 8.09 -45.79
N GLY A 470 -1.08 7.46 -44.62
CA GLY A 470 0.10 6.72 -44.19
C GLY A 470 -0.29 5.35 -43.68
N SER A 471 -0.21 4.34 -44.55
CA SER A 471 -0.36 2.94 -44.19
C SER A 471 0.79 2.49 -43.28
N PHE A 472 0.50 2.03 -42.07
CA PHE A 472 1.49 1.38 -41.22
C PHE A 472 1.42 -0.14 -41.43
N VAL A 473 2.49 -0.69 -41.98
CA VAL A 473 2.73 -2.14 -42.09
C VAL A 473 3.20 -2.63 -40.71
N ALA A 474 2.37 -3.45 -40.06
CA ALA A 474 2.74 -4.15 -38.84
C ALA A 474 3.72 -5.29 -39.16
N LYS A 475 4.90 -5.28 -38.52
CA LYS A 475 5.81 -6.44 -38.51
C LYS A 475 5.32 -7.51 -37.52
N PRO A 476 5.41 -8.81 -37.87
CA PRO A 476 4.80 -9.87 -37.08
C PRO A 476 5.62 -10.26 -35.84
N SER A 477 4.86 -10.77 -34.88
CA SER A 477 5.26 -11.39 -33.61
C SER A 477 6.29 -12.51 -33.77
N VAL A 478 7.37 -12.46 -32.97
CA VAL A 478 8.31 -13.56 -32.80
C VAL A 478 7.63 -14.67 -31.99
N SER A 479 7.36 -15.80 -32.66
CA SER A 479 6.89 -17.03 -32.05
C SER A 479 8.02 -17.68 -31.24
N TRP A 480 7.82 -17.84 -29.94
CA TRP A 480 8.63 -18.72 -29.10
C TRP A 480 8.31 -20.19 -29.46
N ARG A 481 9.21 -20.86 -30.18
CA ARG A 481 9.20 -22.32 -30.32
C ARG A 481 9.86 -22.94 -29.10
N GLY A 482 9.15 -23.89 -28.48
CA GLY A 482 9.65 -24.69 -27.37
C GLY A 482 10.81 -25.58 -27.79
N GLY A 483 11.90 -25.51 -27.03
CA GLY A 483 13.03 -26.43 -27.09
C GLY A 483 12.90 -27.49 -26.01
N PHE A 484 12.58 -28.72 -26.43
CA PHE A 484 12.76 -29.94 -25.65
C PHE A 484 14.25 -30.15 -25.36
N TYR A 485 14.63 -30.34 -24.09
CA TYR A 485 15.91 -30.94 -23.76
C TYR A 485 15.72 -32.44 -23.51
N ARG A 486 16.22 -33.25 -24.45
CA ARG A 486 16.51 -34.67 -24.24
C ARG A 486 17.68 -34.79 -23.27
N ARG A 487 17.53 -35.68 -22.29
CA ARG A 487 18.63 -36.33 -21.56
C ARG A 487 19.23 -37.42 -22.45
N THR A 488 20.55 -37.57 -22.40
CA THR A 488 21.30 -38.85 -22.41
C THR A 488 22.82 -38.55 -22.36
N PRO A 489 23.66 -39.52 -21.98
CA PRO A 489 23.39 -40.77 -21.26
C PRO A 489 23.63 -40.64 -19.75
#